data_AF-A0A7Y6QAK1-F1
#
_entry.id   AF-A0A7Y6QAK1-F1
#
_cell.length_a   1.000
_cell.length_b   1.000
_cell.length_c   1.000
_cell.angle_alpha   90.00
_cell.angle_beta   90.00
_cell.angle_gamma   90.00
#
_symmetry.space_group_name_H-M   'P 1'
#
loop_
_entity.id
_entity.type
_entity.pdbx_description
1 polymer ?
#
loop_
_entity_poly.entity_id
_entity_poly.type
_entity_poly.pdbx_seq_one_letter_code
_entity_poly.pdbx_strand_id
1 'polypeptide(L)'
;GQSNALSVTLQNGEIWFEDRPIGLRAPTEPDGPATLYFRPHDIELIDGCGGCLAGLVTASRRVAGTRHLELDLGRNHPHAEIELPPERTTTQDRARVAFRPTKWKLFRDGKAHAEVAAKDLEAESQAQAFELARTGT
;
A
#
# COMPACT_ATOMS: atom_id res chain seq x y z
N GLY A 1 -0.90 20.25 2.41
CA GLY A 1 -1.86 19.13 2.49
C GLY A 1 -1.16 17.89 3.01
N GLN A 2 -1.90 16.98 3.64
CA GLN A 2 -1.40 15.66 4.07
C GLN A 2 -1.26 14.71 2.87
N SER A 3 -0.32 13.75 2.95
CA SER A 3 -0.09 12.73 1.93
C SER A 3 0.27 11.41 2.60
N ASN A 4 -0.16 10.32 1.98
CA ASN A 4 0.38 8.99 2.26
C ASN A 4 1.68 8.80 1.48
N ALA A 5 2.54 7.90 1.97
CA ALA A 5 3.77 7.48 1.31
C ALA A 5 3.88 5.95 1.44
N LEU A 6 3.93 5.24 0.31
CA LEU A 6 4.04 3.79 0.26
C LEU A 6 5.25 3.37 -0.54
N SER A 7 6.07 2.48 0.03
CA SER A 7 7.16 1.82 -0.69
C SER A 7 6.58 0.84 -1.70
N VAL A 8 6.90 1.05 -2.98
CA VAL A 8 6.37 0.28 -4.11
C VAL A 8 7.52 -0.09 -5.05
N THR A 9 7.26 -1.06 -5.92
CA THR A 9 8.19 -1.42 -7.00
C THR A 9 7.50 -1.19 -8.34
N LEU A 10 8.21 -0.58 -9.27
CA LEU A 10 7.79 -0.51 -10.66
C LEU A 10 8.37 -1.68 -11.44
N GLN A 11 7.51 -2.39 -12.19
CA GLN A 11 7.93 -3.45 -13.10
C GLN A 11 7.08 -3.40 -14.37
N ASN A 12 7.71 -3.33 -15.53
CA ASN A 12 7.06 -3.22 -16.84
C ASN A 12 5.99 -2.10 -16.89
N GLY A 13 6.29 -0.96 -16.25
CA GLY A 13 5.37 0.17 -16.16
C GLY A 13 4.11 -0.08 -15.32
N GLU A 14 4.08 -1.15 -14.52
CA GLU A 14 3.03 -1.47 -13.55
C GLU A 14 3.55 -1.21 -12.14
N ILE A 15 2.69 -0.66 -11.27
CA ILE A 15 3.04 -0.39 -9.88
C ILE A 15 2.63 -1.59 -9.03
N TRP A 16 3.61 -2.12 -8.30
CA TRP A 16 3.48 -3.25 -7.40
C TRP A 16 3.64 -2.79 -5.96
N PHE A 17 2.73 -3.23 -5.11
CA PHE A 17 2.85 -3.13 -3.67
C PHE A 17 3.01 -4.54 -3.12
N GLU A 18 4.15 -4.80 -2.49
CA GLU A 18 4.59 -6.17 -2.16
C GLU A 18 4.62 -7.06 -3.42
N ASP A 19 3.92 -8.18 -3.39
CA ASP A 19 3.80 -9.19 -4.42
C ASP A 19 2.58 -9.00 -5.33
N ARG A 20 1.87 -7.86 -5.23
CA ARG A 20 0.60 -7.63 -5.91
C ARG A 20 0.58 -6.34 -6.74
N PRO A 21 0.07 -6.38 -7.99
CA PRO A 21 -0.17 -5.18 -8.75
C PRO A 21 -1.37 -4.42 -8.16
N ILE A 22 -1.23 -3.10 -8.02
CA ILE A 22 -2.27 -2.24 -7.42
C ILE A 22 -3.14 -1.53 -8.46
N GLY A 23 -3.05 -1.95 -9.73
CA GLY A 23 -3.85 -1.40 -10.82
C GLY A 23 -3.48 0.03 -11.22
N LEU A 24 -2.31 0.51 -10.78
CA LEU A 24 -1.72 1.77 -11.23
C LEU A 24 -0.64 1.48 -12.27
N ARG A 25 -0.54 2.35 -13.27
CA ARG A 25 0.42 2.24 -14.38
C ARG A 25 1.24 3.52 -14.50
N ALA A 26 2.53 3.34 -14.75
CA ALA A 26 3.52 4.40 -14.94
C ALA A 26 4.46 4.01 -16.09
N PRO A 27 3.97 3.92 -17.35
CA PRO A 27 4.70 3.33 -18.47
C PRO A 27 5.95 4.13 -18.90
N THR A 28 6.04 5.39 -18.50
CA THR A 28 7.17 6.28 -18.83
C THR A 28 8.25 6.31 -17.76
N GLU A 29 8.01 5.68 -16.61
CA GLU A 29 8.94 5.64 -15.48
C GLU A 29 9.81 4.37 -15.57
N PRO A 30 11.09 4.44 -15.16
CA PRO A 30 11.97 3.26 -15.18
C PRO A 30 11.54 2.19 -14.18
N ASP A 31 11.91 0.94 -14.39
CA ASP A 31 11.65 -0.11 -13.41
C ASP A 31 12.51 0.04 -12.14
N GLY A 32 12.05 -0.55 -11.03
CA GLY A 32 12.75 -0.56 -9.74
C GLY A 32 11.94 0.06 -8.58
N PRO A 33 12.52 0.12 -7.37
CA PRO A 33 11.82 0.61 -6.19
C PRO A 33 11.56 2.12 -6.27
N ALA A 34 10.47 2.55 -5.64
CA ALA A 34 10.01 3.92 -5.59
C ALA A 34 9.12 4.14 -4.37
N THR A 35 8.84 5.40 -4.06
CA THR A 35 7.82 5.78 -3.09
C THR A 35 6.62 6.37 -3.82
N LEU A 36 5.45 5.77 -3.64
CA LEU A 36 4.16 6.26 -4.13
C LEU A 36 3.57 7.24 -3.12
N TYR A 37 3.31 8.46 -3.56
CA TYR A 37 2.59 9.46 -2.78
C TYR A 37 1.22 9.72 -3.36
N PHE A 38 0.20 9.76 -2.49
CA PHE A 38 -1.16 10.13 -2.85
C PHE A 38 -1.85 10.88 -1.70
N ARG A 39 -2.88 11.65 -2.02
CA ARG A 39 -3.66 12.40 -1.02
C ARG A 39 -4.76 11.52 -0.42
N PRO A 40 -5.09 11.67 0.88
CA PRO A 40 -6.16 10.91 1.51
C PRO A 40 -7.52 10.98 0.79
N HIS A 41 -7.84 12.11 0.15
CA HIS A 41 -9.08 12.32 -0.60
C HIS A 41 -8.99 12.03 -2.11
N ASP A 42 -7.79 11.89 -2.68
CA ASP A 42 -7.62 11.52 -4.09
C ASP A 42 -7.63 9.99 -4.24
N ILE A 43 -8.74 9.36 -3.82
CA ILE A 43 -8.93 7.91 -3.81
C ILE A 43 -10.30 7.53 -4.36
N GLU A 44 -10.40 6.30 -4.88
CA GLU A 44 -11.64 5.65 -5.27
C GLU A 44 -11.75 4.31 -4.54
N LEU A 45 -12.93 4.04 -3.96
CA LEU A 45 -13.23 2.75 -3.33
C LEU A 45 -13.57 1.71 -4.40
N ILE A 46 -13.04 0.50 -4.24
CA ILE A 46 -13.21 -0.60 -5.20
C ILE A 46 -13.92 -1.76 -4.53
N ASP A 47 -15.02 -2.22 -5.13
CA ASP A 47 -15.70 -3.46 -4.74
C ASP A 47 -15.06 -4.64 -5.48
N GLY A 48 -14.09 -5.34 -4.88
CA GLY A 48 -13.53 -6.56 -5.47
C GLY A 48 -12.05 -6.84 -5.19
N CYS A 49 -11.54 -7.89 -5.84
CA CYS A 49 -10.22 -8.48 -5.59
C CYS A 49 -9.37 -8.44 -6.88
N GLY A 50 -8.90 -7.27 -7.30
CA GLY A 50 -8.00 -7.16 -8.43
C GLY A 50 -7.50 -5.74 -8.67
N GLY A 51 -6.18 -5.52 -8.62
CA GLY A 51 -5.57 -4.24 -8.97
C GLY A 51 -5.97 -3.08 -8.06
N CYS A 52 -5.82 -3.24 -6.74
CA CYS A 52 -6.11 -2.19 -5.74
C CYS A 52 -5.21 -2.34 -4.51
N LEU A 53 -5.12 -1.27 -3.73
CA LEU A 53 -4.63 -1.33 -2.35
C LEU A 53 -5.76 -1.82 -1.46
N ALA A 54 -5.43 -2.66 -0.48
CA ALA A 54 -6.41 -3.13 0.49
C ALA A 54 -5.84 -3.09 1.90
N GLY A 55 -6.61 -2.55 2.84
CA GLY A 55 -6.21 -2.42 4.24
C GLY A 55 -7.34 -2.75 5.21
N LEU A 56 -6.96 -3.12 6.43
CA LEU A 56 -7.90 -3.25 7.54
C LEU A 56 -8.07 -1.88 8.22
N VAL A 57 -9.31 -1.44 8.44
CA VAL A 57 -9.57 -0.22 9.20
C VAL A 57 -9.16 -0.41 10.66
N THR A 58 -8.19 0.39 11.13
CA THR A 58 -7.72 0.39 12.52
C THR A 58 -8.31 1.54 13.33
N ALA A 59 -8.61 2.67 12.68
CA ALA A 59 -9.29 3.81 13.31
C ALA A 59 -10.22 4.54 12.33
N SER A 60 -11.27 5.16 12.87
CA SER A 60 -12.24 5.97 12.12
C SER A 60 -12.60 7.20 12.94
N ARG A 61 -12.47 8.40 12.35
CA ARG A 61 -12.82 9.67 13.01
C ARG A 61 -13.58 10.59 12.06
N ARG A 62 -14.51 11.38 12.61
CA ARG A 62 -15.25 12.42 11.87
C ARG A 62 -14.48 13.73 11.95
N VAL A 63 -14.22 14.38 10.82
CA VAL A 63 -13.48 15.65 10.73
C VAL A 63 -14.18 16.55 9.72
N ALA A 64 -14.60 17.75 10.13
CA ALA A 64 -15.14 18.78 9.25
C ALA A 64 -16.17 18.34 8.17
N GLY A 65 -16.99 17.32 8.48
CA GLY A 65 -18.00 16.80 7.55
C GLY A 65 -17.54 15.60 6.70
N THR A 66 -16.28 15.17 6.79
CA THR A 66 -15.77 13.93 6.20
C THR A 66 -15.41 12.90 7.28
N ARG A 67 -15.13 11.67 6.87
CA ARG A 67 -14.53 10.65 7.73
C ARG A 67 -13.13 10.32 7.29
N HIS A 68 -12.23 10.34 8.25
CA HIS A 68 -10.86 9.90 8.10
C HIS A 68 -10.76 8.48 8.63
N LEU A 69 -10.31 7.57 7.78
CA LEU A 69 -10.03 6.19 8.13
C LEU A 69 -8.52 5.97 8.12
N GLU A 70 -8.02 5.32 9.17
CA GLU A 70 -6.66 4.80 9.23
C GLU A 70 -6.69 3.32 8.87
N LEU A 71 -5.81 2.92 7.95
CA LEU A 71 -5.76 1.58 7.38
C LEU A 71 -4.41 0.94 7.68
N ASP A 72 -4.44 -0.28 8.18
CA ASP A 72 -3.30 -1.19 8.20
C ASP A 72 -3.23 -1.94 6.86
N LEU A 73 -2.14 -1.71 6.12
CA LEU A 73 -1.89 -2.31 4.80
C LEU A 73 -1.10 -3.63 4.88
N GLY A 74 -0.72 -4.08 6.08
CA GLY A 74 0.11 -5.26 6.28
C GLY A 74 1.36 -4.97 7.10
N ARG A 75 2.05 -6.04 7.48
CA ARG A 75 3.25 -5.96 8.32
C ARG A 75 4.33 -5.14 7.61
N ASN A 76 5.02 -4.29 8.39
CA ASN A 76 6.16 -3.47 7.95
C ASN A 76 5.81 -2.31 6.99
N HIS A 77 4.56 -1.85 6.96
CA HIS A 77 4.19 -0.63 6.24
C HIS A 77 3.59 0.40 7.20
N PRO A 78 3.80 1.71 6.95
CA PRO A 78 3.09 2.74 7.69
C PRO A 78 1.58 2.64 7.44
N HIS A 79 0.79 3.04 8.43
CA HIS A 79 -0.65 3.17 8.24
C HIS A 79 -0.95 4.18 7.12
N ALA A 80 -1.95 3.86 6.31
CA ALA A 80 -2.46 4.76 5.28
C ALA A 80 -3.73 5.46 5.78
N GLU A 81 -3.84 6.76 5.54
CA GLU A 81 -5.03 7.55 5.85
C GLU A 81 -5.84 7.78 4.58
N ILE A 82 -7.15 7.48 4.60
CA ILE A 82 -8.08 7.85 3.53
C ILE A 82 -9.20 8.73 4.08
N GLU A 83 -9.68 9.64 3.25
CA GLU A 83 -10.75 10.56 3.57
C GLU A 83 -11.96 10.27 2.68
N LEU A 84 -13.11 10.04 3.31
CA LEU A 84 -14.35 9.66 2.65
C LEU A 84 -15.50 10.65 2.96
N PRO A 85 -16.36 10.94 1.97
CA PRO A 85 -17.63 11.61 2.22
C PRO A 85 -18.52 10.77 3.16
N PRO A 86 -19.31 11.39 4.03
CA PRO A 86 -20.09 10.70 5.06
C PRO A 86 -21.09 9.70 4.48
N GLU A 87 -21.61 9.95 3.28
CA GLU A 87 -22.55 9.08 2.56
C GLU A 87 -21.95 7.71 2.22
N ARG A 88 -20.61 7.62 2.10
CA ARG A 88 -19.89 6.38 1.75
C ARG A 88 -19.41 5.58 2.97
N THR A 89 -19.72 6.01 4.19
CA THR A 89 -19.06 5.50 5.41
C THR A 89 -19.82 4.43 6.19
N THR A 90 -21.10 4.21 5.88
CA THR A 90 -22.00 3.38 6.72
C THR A 90 -21.64 1.89 6.72
N THR A 91 -20.90 1.40 5.74
CA THR A 91 -20.61 -0.05 5.57
C THR A 91 -19.15 -0.43 5.88
N GLN A 92 -18.24 0.52 6.02
CA GLN A 92 -16.79 0.24 6.02
C GLN A 92 -16.07 0.37 7.37
N ASP A 93 -16.72 0.92 8.42
CA ASP A 93 -16.09 1.20 9.73
C ASP A 93 -15.51 -0.01 10.48
N ARG A 94 -15.78 -1.25 10.03
CA ARG A 94 -15.22 -2.50 10.62
C ARG A 94 -14.73 -3.49 9.56
N ALA A 95 -14.62 -3.05 8.31
CA ALA A 95 -14.38 -3.93 7.17
C ALA A 95 -12.98 -3.73 6.59
N ARG A 96 -12.53 -4.72 5.82
CA ARG A 96 -11.41 -4.54 4.91
C ARG A 96 -11.84 -3.58 3.80
N VAL A 97 -11.05 -2.55 3.55
CA VAL A 97 -11.33 -1.54 2.53
C VAL A 97 -10.35 -1.71 1.38
N ALA A 98 -10.88 -1.85 0.17
CA ALA A 98 -10.13 -1.83 -1.07
C ALA A 98 -10.31 -0.48 -1.76
N PHE A 99 -9.20 0.11 -2.22
CA PHE A 99 -9.20 1.43 -2.83
C PHE A 99 -8.06 1.58 -3.84
N ARG A 100 -8.17 2.60 -4.70
CA ARG A 100 -7.14 3.00 -5.65
C ARG A 100 -6.90 4.51 -5.57
N PRO A 101 -5.63 4.96 -5.49
CA PRO A 101 -5.31 6.38 -5.67
C PRO A 101 -5.71 6.87 -7.06
N THR A 102 -6.46 7.97 -7.13
CA THR A 102 -6.86 8.60 -8.40
C THR A 102 -5.86 9.67 -8.84
N LYS A 103 -5.19 10.31 -7.88
CA LYS A 103 -4.03 11.19 -8.14
C LYS A 103 -2.87 10.79 -7.25
N TRP A 104 -1.72 10.61 -7.88
CA TRP A 104 -0.52 10.13 -7.21
C TRP A 104 0.74 10.62 -7.94
N LYS A 105 1.88 10.49 -7.28
CA LYS A 105 3.21 10.73 -7.84
C LYS A 105 4.20 9.69 -7.31
N LEU A 106 5.19 9.36 -8.12
CA LEU A 106 6.32 8.51 -7.74
C LEU A 106 7.56 9.35 -7.49
N PHE A 107 8.34 8.95 -6.49
CA PHE A 107 9.64 9.53 -6.20
C PHE A 107 10.67 8.42 -6.03
N ARG A 108 11.87 8.66 -6.56
CA ARG A 108 13.00 7.75 -6.46
C ARG A 108 13.96 8.28 -5.41
N ASP A 109 13.68 7.94 -4.15
CA ASP A 109 14.58 8.27 -3.07
C ASP A 109 15.40 7.02 -2.70
N GLY A 110 16.69 7.23 -2.36
CA GLY A 110 17.56 6.14 -1.92
C GLY A 110 17.03 5.34 -0.72
N LYS A 111 16.10 5.92 0.05
CA LYS A 111 15.41 5.23 1.15
C LYS A 111 14.48 4.11 0.68
N ALA A 112 13.74 4.30 -0.41
CA ALA A 112 12.86 3.25 -0.96
C ALA A 112 13.68 2.05 -1.43
N HIS A 113 14.83 2.31 -2.06
CA HIS A 113 15.81 1.28 -2.40
C HIS A 113 16.31 0.52 -1.17
N ALA A 114 16.69 1.23 -0.11
CA ALA A 114 17.21 0.61 1.11
C ALA A 114 16.16 -0.22 1.85
N GLU A 115 14.91 0.23 1.89
CA GLU A 115 13.82 -0.47 2.59
C GLU A 115 13.37 -1.73 1.85
N VAL A 116 13.29 -1.68 0.52
CA VAL A 116 13.01 -2.87 -0.30
C VAL A 116 14.17 -3.86 -0.18
N ALA A 117 15.42 -3.40 -0.30
CA ALA A 117 16.60 -4.28 -0.15
C ALA A 117 16.68 -4.95 1.23
N ALA A 118 16.36 -4.23 2.32
CA ALA A 118 16.32 -4.81 3.65
C ALA A 118 15.22 -5.87 3.78
N LYS A 119 14.03 -5.62 3.20
CA LYS A 119 12.90 -6.56 3.20
C LYS A 119 13.21 -7.82 2.40
N ASP A 120 13.89 -7.70 1.25
CA ASP A 120 14.31 -8.85 0.44
C ASP A 120 15.32 -9.73 1.21
N LEU A 121 16.31 -9.12 1.86
CA LEU A 121 17.29 -9.84 2.70
C LEU A 121 16.64 -10.56 3.89
N GLU A 122 15.67 -9.92 4.55
CA GLU A 122 14.91 -10.55 5.64
C GLU A 122 14.07 -11.74 5.13
N ALA A 123 13.42 -11.60 3.97
CA ALA A 123 12.63 -12.67 3.37
C ALA A 123 13.49 -13.88 2.97
N GLU A 124 14.65 -13.66 2.36
CA GLU A 124 15.63 -14.71 2.01
C GLU A 124 16.15 -15.44 3.27
N SER A 125 16.45 -14.69 4.34
CA SER A 125 16.92 -15.29 5.59
C SER A 125 15.87 -16.20 6.25
N GLN A 126 14.59 -15.81 6.21
CA GLN A 126 13.48 -16.59 6.76
C GLN A 126 13.21 -17.85 5.92
N ALA A 127 13.33 -17.76 4.59
CA ALA A 127 13.20 -18.91 3.69
C ALA A 127 14.29 -19.97 3.97
N GLN A 128 15.55 -19.56 4.13
CA GLN A 128 16.67 -20.46 4.39
C GLN A 128 16.60 -21.10 5.79
N ALA A 129 16.15 -20.36 6.81
CA ALA A 129 15.91 -20.90 8.15
C ALA A 129 14.78 -21.96 8.14
N PHE A 130 13.75 -21.76 7.33
CA PHE A 130 12.65 -22.72 7.19
C PHE A 130 13.07 -24.00 6.43
N GLU A 131 14.00 -23.90 5.48
CA GLU A 131 14.54 -25.06 4.73
C GLU A 131 15.47 -25.95 5.59
N LEU A 132 16.31 -25.34 6.44
CA LEU A 132 17.13 -26.08 7.41
C LEU A 132 16.30 -26.87 8.43
N ALA A 133 15.14 -26.35 8.81
CA ALA A 133 14.24 -27.01 9.77
C ALA A 133 13.54 -28.26 9.19
N ARG A 134 13.50 -28.43 7.86
CA ARG A 134 12.87 -29.58 7.19
C ARG A 134 13.83 -30.71 6.84
N THR A 135 15.15 -30.46 6.90
CA THR A 135 16.20 -31.42 6.51
C THR A 135 16.94 -32.03 7.70
N GLY A 136 16.59 -31.66 8.93
CA GLY A 136 17.03 -32.31 10.16
C GLY A 136 16.19 -33.55 10.49
N THR A 137 16.77 -34.73 10.22
CA THR A 137 16.54 -36.08 10.80
C THR A 137 15.42 -36.27 11.82
#